data_AF-A0A946B048-F1
#
_entry.id   AF-A0A946B048-F1
#
_cell.length_a   1.000
_cell.length_b   1.000
_cell.length_c   1.000
_cell.angle_alpha   90.00
_cell.angle_beta   90.00
_cell.angle_gamma   90.00
#
_symmetry.space_group_name_H-M   'P 1'
#
loop_
_entity.id
_entity.type
_entity.pdbx_description
1 polymer ?
#
loop_
_entity_poly.entity_id
_entity_poly.type
_entity_poly.pdbx_seq_one_letter_code
_entity_poly.pdbx_strand_id
1 'polypeptide(L)'
;MLAWSGTGRTEVDPAKVTCPVLCVGGADDQSYVPKAEALAGVYGADWFEQPDAGHNMMVEAASIDTAQRINHWLISTLGLDRSPVIQTAAKR
;
A
#
# COMPACT_ATOMS: atom_id res chain seq x y z
N MET A 1 23.38 -8.57 -28.33
CA MET A 1 23.83 -8.09 -27.01
C MET A 1 23.09 -6.79 -26.75
N LEU A 2 22.04 -6.81 -25.93
CA LEU A 2 21.34 -5.59 -25.52
C LEU A 2 22.06 -5.05 -24.29
N ALA A 3 22.73 -3.91 -24.44
CA ALA A 3 23.42 -3.22 -23.35
C ALA A 3 22.38 -2.56 -22.45
N TRP A 4 22.32 -3.02 -21.21
CA TRP A 4 21.53 -2.42 -20.12
C TRP A 4 22.30 -1.22 -19.55
N SER A 5 21.71 -0.02 -19.58
CA SER A 5 22.39 1.25 -19.25
C SER A 5 21.70 2.11 -18.18
N GLY A 6 21.08 1.53 -17.16
CA GLY A 6 20.52 2.30 -16.04
C GLY A 6 20.07 1.43 -14.89
N THR A 7 19.98 1.94 -13.67
CA THR A 7 19.80 1.20 -12.39
C THR A 7 18.48 0.42 -12.22
N GLY A 8 17.75 0.10 -13.30
CA GLY A 8 16.45 -0.59 -13.26
C GLY A 8 15.32 0.26 -12.67
N ARG A 9 15.57 1.55 -12.43
CA ARG A 9 14.59 2.49 -11.85
C ARG A 9 13.91 3.26 -12.97
N THR A 10 12.58 3.29 -12.94
CA THR A 10 11.76 4.17 -13.77
C THR A 10 11.56 5.48 -13.04
N GLU A 11 11.89 6.60 -13.69
CA GLU A 11 11.58 7.92 -13.17
C GLU A 11 10.07 8.15 -13.20
N VAL A 12 9.50 8.54 -12.07
CA VAL A 12 8.08 8.88 -11.93
C VAL A 12 8.00 10.35 -11.59
N ASP A 13 7.23 11.10 -12.37
CA ASP A 13 6.85 12.47 -12.07
C ASP A 13 5.59 12.46 -11.17
N PRO A 14 5.71 12.77 -9.87
CA PRO A 14 4.57 12.68 -8.95
C PRO A 14 3.42 13.59 -9.34
N ALA A 15 3.70 14.73 -9.99
CA ALA A 15 2.68 15.68 -10.41
C ALA A 15 1.76 15.14 -11.51
N LYS A 16 2.15 14.04 -12.17
CA LYS A 16 1.32 13.36 -13.17
C LYS A 16 0.45 12.24 -12.61
N VAL A 17 0.59 11.90 -11.33
CA VAL A 17 -0.28 10.91 -10.66
C VAL A 17 -1.55 11.62 -10.20
N THR A 18 -2.66 11.36 -10.90
CA THR A 18 -3.94 12.04 -10.67
C THR A 18 -5.01 11.15 -10.02
N CYS A 19 -4.71 9.86 -9.81
CA CYS A 19 -5.60 8.96 -9.09
C CYS A 19 -5.38 9.05 -7.57
N PRO A 20 -6.37 8.67 -6.76
CA PRO A 20 -6.17 8.51 -5.33
C PRO A 20 -5.06 7.49 -5.03
N VAL A 21 -4.20 7.82 -4.07
CA VAL A 21 -3.08 6.98 -3.65
C VAL A 21 -3.21 6.68 -2.16
N LEU A 22 -2.85 5.45 -1.79
CA LEU A 22 -2.66 5.01 -0.42
C LEU A 22 -1.25 4.47 -0.28
N CYS A 23 -0.46 5.03 0.64
CA CYS A 23 0.85 4.50 1.00
C CYS A 23 0.76 3.61 2.24
N VAL A 24 1.21 2.36 2.13
CA VAL A 24 1.16 1.36 3.21
C VAL A 24 2.57 0.89 3.52
N GLY A 25 2.93 0.89 4.80
CA GLY A 25 4.22 0.38 5.28
C GLY A 25 4.04 -0.60 6.44
N GLY A 26 5.03 -1.46 6.66
CA GLY A 26 5.15 -2.22 7.90
C GLY A 26 5.89 -1.39 8.94
N ALA A 27 5.36 -1.28 10.16
CA ALA A 27 6.00 -0.50 11.23
C ALA A 27 7.40 -1.02 11.56
N ASP A 28 7.61 -2.33 11.43
CA ASP A 28 8.87 -3.01 11.72
C ASP A 28 9.74 -3.20 10.45
N ASP A 29 9.34 -2.66 9.29
CA ASP A 29 10.12 -2.76 8.05
C ASP A 29 11.48 -2.06 8.21
N GLN A 30 12.55 -2.87 8.15
CA GLN A 30 13.95 -2.44 8.23
C GLN A 30 14.62 -2.27 6.85
N SER A 31 13.85 -2.33 5.75
CA SER A 31 14.38 -2.09 4.41
C SER A 31 14.74 -0.61 4.22
N TYR A 32 15.63 -0.35 3.25
CA TYR A 32 16.13 1.00 2.96
C TYR A 32 15.18 1.83 2.07
N VAL A 33 13.88 1.51 2.07
CA VAL A 33 12.86 2.27 1.32
C VAL A 33 12.29 3.39 2.19
N PRO A 34 11.84 4.51 1.60
CA PRO A 34 11.14 5.55 2.34
C PRO A 34 9.94 4.98 3.10
N LYS A 35 9.71 5.48 4.33
CA LYS A 35 8.53 5.14 5.12
C LYS A 35 7.24 5.62 4.43
N ALA A 36 6.11 4.99 4.77
CA ALA A 36 4.83 5.25 4.13
C ALA A 36 4.41 6.73 4.20
N GLU A 37 4.60 7.36 5.37
CA GLU A 37 4.33 8.80 5.56
C GLU A 37 5.16 9.68 4.63
N ALA A 38 6.46 9.42 4.52
CA ALA A 38 7.36 10.19 3.68
C ALA A 38 6.97 10.09 2.20
N LEU A 39 6.58 8.90 1.74
CA LEU A 39 6.12 8.69 0.38
C LEU A 39 4.76 9.34 0.14
N ALA A 40 3.86 9.30 1.12
CA ALA A 40 2.55 9.94 1.03
C ALA A 40 2.66 11.46 0.90
N GLY A 41 3.64 12.08 1.57
CA GLY A 41 3.95 13.50 1.40
C GLY A 41 4.31 13.89 -0.04
N VAL A 42 4.92 12.98 -0.81
CA VAL A 42 5.25 13.21 -2.23
C VAL A 42 4.00 13.27 -3.11
N TYR A 43 2.97 12.48 -2.78
CA TYR A 43 1.74 12.37 -3.56
C TYR A 43 0.55 13.15 -2.97
N GLY A 44 0.69 13.74 -1.78
CA GLY A 44 -0.44 14.29 -1.03
C GLY A 44 -1.48 13.23 -0.66
N ALA A 45 -1.01 12.01 -0.33
CA ALA A 45 -1.80 10.81 -0.20
C ALA A 45 -2.18 10.45 1.24
N ASP A 46 -3.16 9.56 1.40
CA ASP A 46 -3.40 8.87 2.67
C ASP A 46 -2.30 7.85 2.95
N TRP A 47 -2.07 7.55 4.23
CA TRP A 47 -1.10 6.53 4.61
C TRP A 47 -1.42 5.85 5.93
N PHE A 48 -0.80 4.68 6.11
CA PHE A 48 -0.64 4.10 7.44
C PHE A 48 0.56 3.16 7.51
N GLU A 49 1.03 2.94 8.74
CA GLU A 49 1.91 1.83 9.08
C GLU A 49 1.11 0.73 9.79
N GLN A 50 1.34 -0.52 9.38
CA GLN A 50 0.75 -1.69 10.00
C GLN A 50 1.61 -2.11 11.20
N PRO A 51 1.05 -2.16 12.42
CA PRO A 51 1.74 -2.72 13.57
C PRO A 51 2.10 -4.20 13.36
N ASP A 52 3.20 -4.63 13.98
CA ASP A 52 3.68 -6.02 13.99
C ASP A 52 3.91 -6.59 12.58
N ALA A 53 4.32 -5.73 11.64
CA ALA A 53 4.52 -6.06 10.25
C ALA A 53 5.86 -5.51 9.73
N GLY A 54 6.62 -6.39 9.07
CA GLY A 54 7.85 -6.07 8.38
C GLY A 54 7.67 -5.82 6.89
N HIS A 55 8.75 -6.02 6.13
CA HIS A 55 8.78 -5.78 4.69
C HIS A 55 7.79 -6.64 3.90
N ASN A 56 7.52 -7.86 4.37
CA ASN A 56 6.72 -8.84 3.67
C ASN A 56 5.30 -8.94 4.26
N MET A 57 4.73 -7.82 4.73
CA MET A 57 3.48 -7.75 5.50
C MET A 57 2.34 -8.63 4.97
N MET A 58 2.23 -8.78 3.65
CA MET A 58 1.14 -9.53 3.02
C MET A 58 1.26 -11.06 3.12
N VAL A 59 2.41 -11.59 3.58
CA VAL A 59 2.61 -13.00 3.92
C VAL A 59 2.89 -13.23 5.40
N GLU A 60 2.81 -12.16 6.21
CA GLU A 60 3.00 -12.20 7.66
C GLU A 60 1.67 -12.34 8.40
N ALA A 61 1.72 -12.48 9.73
CA ALA A 61 0.53 -12.64 10.56
C ALA A 61 -0.44 -11.44 10.45
N ALA A 62 0.10 -10.23 10.27
CA ALA A 62 -0.67 -8.99 10.11
C ALA A 62 -1.34 -8.85 8.72
N SER A 63 -1.18 -9.81 7.80
CA SER A 63 -1.65 -9.72 6.41
C SER A 63 -3.16 -9.49 6.28
N ILE A 64 -3.97 -10.18 7.09
CA ILE A 64 -5.44 -10.05 7.03
C ILE A 64 -5.89 -8.67 7.50
N ASP A 65 -5.35 -8.17 8.61
CA ASP A 65 -5.69 -6.84 9.12
C ASP A 65 -5.24 -5.75 8.15
N THR A 66 -4.05 -5.91 7.57
CA THR A 66 -3.54 -5.03 6.49
C THR A 66 -4.51 -5.00 5.31
N ALA A 67 -4.92 -6.17 4.81
CA ALA A 67 -5.83 -6.30 3.68
C ALA A 67 -7.20 -5.68 3.99
N GLN A 68 -7.71 -5.84 5.21
CA GLN A 68 -8.97 -5.23 5.65
C GLN A 68 -8.90 -3.71 5.63
N ARG A 69 -7.80 -3.12 6.10
CA ARG A 69 -7.59 -1.65 6.07
C ARG A 69 -7.48 -1.12 4.65
N ILE A 70 -6.74 -1.79 3.78
CA ILE A 70 -6.63 -1.44 2.34
C ILE A 70 -8.02 -1.51 1.69
N ASN A 71 -8.77 -2.58 1.94
CA ASN A 71 -10.10 -2.76 1.36
C ASN A 71 -11.08 -1.69 1.88
N HIS A 72 -11.03 -1.35 3.16
CA HIS A 72 -11.83 -0.25 3.72
C HIS A 72 -11.56 1.07 2.98
N TRP A 73 -10.28 1.40 2.77
CA TRP A 73 -9.88 2.60 2.05
C TRP A 73 -10.37 2.59 0.59
N LEU A 74 -10.22 1.47 -0.13
CA LEU A 74 -10.73 1.34 -1.49
C LEU A 74 -12.23 1.59 -1.58
N ILE A 75 -13.01 1.03 -0.65
CA ILE A 75 -14.47 1.21 -0.58
C ILE A 75 -14.82 2.68 -0.31
N SER A 76 -14.19 3.33 0.67
CA SER A 76 -14.49 4.72 1.01
C SER A 76 -14.09 5.69 -0.09
N THR A 77 -12.94 5.45 -0.73
CA THR A 77 -12.32 6.38 -1.69
C THR A 77 -12.96 6.28 -3.07
N LEU A 78 -13.30 5.06 -3.50
CA LEU A 78 -13.87 4.83 -4.84
C LEU A 78 -15.39 4.68 -4.84
N GLY A 79 -16.03 4.73 -3.67
CA GLY A 79 -17.48 4.51 -3.54
C GLY A 79 -17.91 3.11 -3.96
N LEU A 80 -17.04 2.11 -3.78
CA LEU A 80 -17.34 0.73 -4.17
C LEU A 80 -18.31 0.10 -3.17
N ASP A 81 -19.30 -0.63 -3.68
CA ASP A 81 -20.13 -1.46 -2.82
C ASP A 81 -19.30 -2.57 -2.17
N ARG A 82 -19.58 -2.83 -0.89
CA ARG A 82 -18.94 -3.95 -0.18
C ARG A 82 -19.35 -5.25 -0.85
N SER A 83 -18.39 -6.06 -1.30
CA SER A 83 -18.68 -7.39 -1.82
C SER A 83 -19.41 -8.23 -0.75
N PRO A 84 -20.61 -8.77 -1.04
CA PRO A 84 -21.36 -9.61 -0.11
C PRO A 84 -20.61 -10.90 0.24
N VAL A 85 -19.69 -11.35 -0.63
CA VAL A 85 -18.84 -12.52 -0.41
C VAL A 85 -17.85 -12.29 0.74
N ILE A 86 -17.25 -11.09 0.82
CA ILE A 86 -16.25 -10.75 1.86
C ILE A 86 -16.94 -10.57 3.22
N GLN A 87 -18.14 -9.98 3.26
CA GLN A 87 -18.89 -9.77 4.50
C GLN A 87 -19.25 -11.06 5.24
N THR A 88 -19.37 -12.17 4.51
CA THR A 88 -19.76 -13.47 5.08
C THR A 88 -18.56 -14.18 5.71
N ALA A 89 -17.33 -13.92 5.23
CA ALA A 89 -16.11 -14.54 5.73
C ALA A 89 -15.65 -13.99 7.09
N ALA A 90 -15.91 -12.70 7.37
CA ALA A 90 -15.55 -12.05 8.63
C ALA A 90 -16.44 -12.42 9.84
N LYS A 91 -17.47 -13.26 9.64
CA LYS A 91 -18.39 -13.73 10.69
C LYS A 91 -18.06 -15.13 11.21
N ARG A 92 -16.91 -15.69 10.84
CA ARG A 92 -16.42 -17.01 11.28
C ARG A 92 -15.15 -16.83 12.09
#